data_AF-A0A838P3Q9-F1
#
_entry.id   AF-A0A838P3Q9-F1
#
_cell.length_a   1.000
_cell.length_b   1.000
_cell.length_c   1.000
_cell.angle_alpha   90.00
_cell.angle_beta   90.00
_cell.angle_gamma   90.00
#
_symmetry.space_group_name_H-M   'P 1'
#
loop_
_entity.id
_entity.type
_entity.pdbx_description
1 polymer ?
#
loop_
_entity_poly.entity_id
_entity_poly.type
_entity_poly.pdbx_seq_one_letter_code
_entity_poly.pdbx_strand_id
1 'polypeptide(L)'
;MTVRWLFAAFHLLALGIGLGAVWARARALEGPFDAAGLRRVFSADAWWGVAAGLWIVTGLIRAFAGLEKGSTYYLHNHVFWLKMALLVLVLILEASPMIALGGWRTRTRRGEPVDTRLAGRFARVSYVQAGLVVLMVLAATAMARGYGVSR
;
A
#
# COMPACT_ATOMS: atom_id res chain seq x y z
N MET A 1 -13.55 8.21 22.71
CA MET A 1 -14.15 8.43 21.37
C MET A 1 -13.19 9.08 20.39
N THR A 2 -12.49 10.16 20.77
CA THR A 2 -11.54 10.90 19.91
C THR A 2 -10.41 10.05 19.32
N VAL A 3 -9.74 9.22 20.13
CA VAL A 3 -8.63 8.37 19.68
C VAL A 3 -9.05 7.36 18.61
N ARG A 4 -10.22 6.73 18.77
CA ARG A 4 -10.79 5.78 17.80
C ARG A 4 -11.04 6.44 16.44
N TRP A 5 -11.60 7.65 16.48
CA TRP A 5 -11.85 8.45 15.28
C TRP A 5 -10.54 8.85 14.58
N LEU A 6 -9.52 9.29 15.32
CA LEU A 6 -8.22 9.66 14.73
C LEU A 6 -7.57 8.50 13.98
N PHE A 7 -7.53 7.30 14.57
CA PHE A 7 -6.97 6.13 13.89
C PHE A 7 -7.78 5.74 12.65
N ALA A 8 -9.10 5.86 12.69
CA ALA A 8 -9.93 5.63 11.52
C ALA A 8 -9.65 6.68 10.42
N ALA A 9 -9.54 7.97 10.79
CA ALA A 9 -9.22 9.06 9.87
C ALA A 9 -7.85 8.86 9.22
N PHE A 10 -6.80 8.57 9.99
CA PHE A 10 -5.48 8.29 9.44
C PHE A 10 -5.45 7.06 8.53
N HIS A 11 -6.19 6.00 8.88
CA HIS A 11 -6.32 4.81 8.03
C HIS A 11 -6.98 5.14 6.68
N LEU A 12 -7.97 6.04 6.67
CA LEU A 12 -8.64 6.50 5.45
C LEU A 12 -7.79 7.50 4.66
N LEU A 13 -7.05 8.39 5.32
CA LEU A 13 -6.11 9.29 4.64
C LEU A 13 -4.99 8.50 3.95
N ALA A 14 -4.52 7.41 4.58
CA ALA A 14 -3.57 6.49 3.98
C ALA A 14 -4.09 5.91 2.65
N LEU A 15 -5.41 5.76 2.47
CA LEU A 15 -5.99 5.34 1.19
C LEU A 15 -5.81 6.37 0.08
N GLY A 16 -6.11 7.64 0.35
CA GLY A 16 -5.90 8.70 -0.64
C GLY A 16 -4.42 8.87 -1.00
N ILE A 17 -3.55 8.88 0.02
CA ILE A 17 -2.09 8.98 -0.17
C ILE A 17 -1.58 7.76 -0.95
N GLY A 18 -1.95 6.55 -0.53
CA GLY A 18 -1.45 5.31 -1.10
C GLY A 18 -1.86 5.10 -2.55
N LEU A 19 -3.14 5.27 -2.88
CA LEU A 19 -3.62 5.15 -4.26
C LEU A 19 -2.99 6.21 -5.18
N GLY A 20 -2.92 7.47 -4.72
CA GLY A 20 -2.28 8.53 -5.48
C GLY A 20 -0.80 8.25 -5.71
N ALA A 21 -0.08 7.80 -4.68
CA ALA A 21 1.35 7.52 -4.73
C ALA A 21 1.68 6.33 -5.65
N VAL A 22 0.97 5.20 -5.51
CA VAL A 22 1.27 4.00 -6.32
C VAL A 22 0.91 4.23 -7.80
N TRP A 23 -0.15 4.99 -8.09
CA TRP A 23 -0.50 5.38 -9.45
C TRP A 23 0.53 6.36 -10.04
N ALA A 24 0.94 7.37 -9.27
CA ALA A 24 2.00 8.30 -9.67
C ALA A 24 3.33 7.58 -9.92
N ARG A 25 3.65 6.56 -9.11
CA ARG A 25 4.84 5.72 -9.29
C ARG A 25 4.77 4.96 -10.61
N ALA A 26 3.62 4.34 -10.91
CA ALA A 26 3.42 3.63 -12.17
C ALA A 26 3.64 4.56 -13.38
N ARG A 27 2.99 5.72 -13.37
CA ARG A 27 3.12 6.75 -14.42
C ARG A 27 4.54 7.30 -14.56
N ALA A 28 5.24 7.51 -13.44
CA ALA A 28 6.61 7.99 -13.46
C ALA A 28 7.59 6.95 -14.02
N LEU A 29 7.35 5.66 -13.76
CA LEU A 29 8.14 4.54 -14.31
C LEU A 29 7.88 4.28 -15.80
N GLU A 30 6.78 4.78 -16.35
CA GLU A 30 6.49 4.76 -17.80
C GLU A 30 7.02 6.00 -18.52
N GLY A 31 7.48 7.00 -17.77
CA GLY A 31 7.96 8.28 -18.30
C GLY A 31 9.48 8.32 -18.55
N PRO A 32 10.00 9.51 -18.90
CA PRO A 32 11.43 9.71 -19.08
C PRO A 32 12.24 9.49 -17.79
N PHE A 33 13.43 8.92 -17.91
CA PHE A 33 14.40 8.70 -16.82
C PHE A 33 15.48 9.78 -16.74
N ASP A 34 15.08 11.03 -16.96
CA ASP A 34 15.90 12.20 -16.65
C ASP A 34 15.91 12.47 -15.12
N ALA A 35 16.71 13.45 -14.69
CA ALA A 35 16.82 13.78 -13.26
C ALA A 35 15.45 14.12 -12.63
N ALA A 36 14.58 14.80 -13.38
CA ALA A 36 13.22 15.10 -12.92
C ALA A 36 12.35 13.84 -12.82
N GLY A 37 12.43 12.93 -13.80
CA GLY A 37 11.73 11.65 -13.80
C GLY A 37 12.11 10.75 -12.64
N LEU A 38 13.40 10.59 -12.38
CA LEU A 38 13.88 9.82 -11.24
C LEU A 38 13.39 10.42 -9.90
N ARG A 39 13.38 11.76 -9.77
CA ARG A 39 12.81 12.42 -8.59
C ARG A 39 11.32 12.12 -8.42
N ARG A 40 10.53 12.10 -9.50
CA ARG A 40 9.11 11.72 -9.46
C ARG A 40 8.93 10.28 -8.99
N VAL A 41 9.70 9.34 -9.54
CA VAL A 41 9.67 7.91 -9.13
C VAL A 41 9.98 7.80 -7.63
N PHE A 42 11.06 8.42 -7.16
CA PHE A 42 11.47 8.31 -5.75
C PHE A 42 10.49 8.98 -4.78
N SER A 43 9.90 10.12 -5.17
CA SER A 43 8.90 10.79 -4.34
C SER A 43 7.62 9.96 -4.23
N ALA A 44 7.13 9.43 -5.35
CA ALA A 44 5.95 8.57 -5.36
C ALA A 44 6.18 7.28 -4.56
N ASP A 45 7.36 6.67 -4.72
CA ASP A 45 7.77 5.48 -3.95
C ASP A 45 7.84 5.75 -2.43
N ALA A 46 8.36 6.91 -2.02
CA ALA A 46 8.40 7.30 -0.61
C ALA A 46 6.98 7.46 -0.03
N TRP A 47 6.08 8.14 -0.75
CA TRP A 47 4.69 8.31 -0.29
C TRP A 47 3.92 7.00 -0.26
N TRP A 48 4.22 6.06 -1.17
CA TRP A 48 3.68 4.72 -1.13
C TRP A 48 4.12 3.97 0.14
N GLY A 49 5.41 4.04 0.49
CA GLY A 49 5.94 3.48 1.74
C GLY A 49 5.31 4.10 2.99
N VAL A 50 5.09 5.43 3.00
CA VAL A 50 4.40 6.13 4.09
C VAL A 50 2.96 5.63 4.24
N ALA A 51 2.22 5.50 3.14
CA ALA A 51 0.85 4.98 3.15
C ALA A 51 0.80 3.54 3.68
N ALA A 52 1.72 2.67 3.24
CA ALA A 52 1.83 1.30 3.73
C ALA A 52 2.07 1.25 5.25
N GLY A 53 3.00 2.07 5.76
CA GLY A 53 3.26 2.19 7.20
C GLY A 53 2.02 2.64 7.97
N LEU A 54 1.33 3.69 7.47
CA LEU A 54 0.08 4.17 8.09
C LEU A 54 -0.99 3.09 8.14
N TRP A 55 -1.25 2.38 7.03
CA TRP A 55 -2.25 1.31 7.00
C TRP A 55 -1.96 0.16 7.94
N ILE A 56 -0.71 -0.30 7.99
CA ILE A 56 -0.31 -1.42 8.86
C ILE A 56 -0.46 -1.03 10.33
N VAL A 57 0.12 0.11 10.73
CA VAL A 57 0.10 0.57 12.12
C VAL A 57 -1.34 0.83 12.58
N THR A 58 -2.09 1.64 11.83
CA THR A 58 -3.48 1.98 12.20
C THR A 58 -4.40 0.75 12.10
N GLY A 59 -4.16 -0.16 11.16
CA GLY A 59 -4.93 -1.40 11.01
C GLY A 59 -4.73 -2.38 12.16
N LEU A 60 -3.49 -2.61 12.58
CA LEU A 60 -3.16 -3.47 13.73
C LEU A 60 -3.76 -2.92 15.03
N ILE A 61 -3.63 -1.60 15.26
CA ILE A 61 -4.22 -0.95 16.44
C ILE A 61 -5.74 -1.13 16.45
N ARG A 62 -6.40 -0.96 15.30
CA ARG A 62 -7.86 -1.12 15.20
C ARG A 62 -8.32 -2.56 15.42
N ALA A 63 -7.59 -3.54 14.88
CA ALA A 63 -7.94 -4.96 14.99
C ALA A 63 -7.67 -5.55 16.39
N PHE A 64 -6.60 -5.12 17.07
CA PHE A 64 -6.11 -5.80 18.28
C PHE A 64 -6.12 -4.96 19.56
N ALA A 65 -6.15 -3.62 19.50
CA ALA A 65 -6.10 -2.79 20.71
C ALA A 65 -7.47 -2.57 21.38
N GLY A 66 -8.46 -3.44 21.13
CA GLY A 66 -9.79 -3.37 21.76
C GLY A 66 -10.62 -2.14 21.37
N LEU A 67 -10.26 -1.45 20.29
CA LEU A 67 -10.94 -0.23 19.83
C LEU A 67 -12.20 -0.52 18.98
N GLU A 68 -12.48 -1.77 18.62
CA GLU A 68 -13.55 -2.17 17.70
C GLU A 68 -14.32 -3.42 18.19
N LYS A 69 -15.14 -4.04 17.33
CA LYS A 69 -15.73 -5.37 17.58
C LYS A 69 -14.56 -6.30 17.90
N GLY A 70 -14.51 -6.88 19.10
CA GLY A 70 -13.32 -7.55 19.65
C GLY A 70 -12.62 -8.52 18.67
N SER A 71 -11.33 -8.77 18.89
CA SER A 71 -10.45 -9.55 17.98
C SER A 71 -11.04 -10.88 17.50
N THR A 72 -11.87 -11.53 18.32
CA THR A 72 -12.62 -12.75 17.98
C THR A 72 -13.55 -12.60 16.77
N TYR A 73 -14.18 -11.44 16.57
CA TYR A 73 -15.04 -11.15 15.40
C TYR A 73 -14.24 -11.15 14.10
N TYR A 74 -13.03 -10.57 14.12
CA TYR A 74 -12.17 -10.51 12.93
C TYR A 74 -11.62 -11.88 12.55
N LEU A 75 -11.18 -12.66 13.53
CA LEU A 75 -10.58 -13.98 13.30
C LEU A 75 -11.56 -15.01 12.72
N HIS A 76 -12.86 -14.87 12.99
CA HIS A 76 -13.92 -15.74 12.45
C HIS A 76 -14.60 -15.18 11.19
N ASN A 77 -14.05 -14.12 10.59
CA ASN A 77 -14.61 -13.53 9.37
C ASN A 77 -13.75 -13.89 8.15
N HIS A 78 -14.29 -14.68 7.21
CA HIS A 78 -13.57 -15.08 5.99
C HIS A 78 -13.21 -13.88 5.08
N VAL A 79 -14.01 -12.80 5.10
CA VAL A 79 -13.72 -11.58 4.34
C VAL A 79 -12.57 -10.79 4.99
N PHE A 80 -12.40 -10.87 6.31
CA PHE A 80 -11.20 -10.36 6.97
C PHE A 80 -9.94 -11.09 6.49
N TRP A 81 -9.98 -12.42 6.44
CA TRP A 81 -8.86 -13.22 5.92
C TRP A 81 -8.55 -12.94 4.46
N LEU A 82 -9.57 -12.75 3.62
CA LEU A 82 -9.38 -12.29 2.24
C LEU A 82 -8.64 -10.95 2.20
N LYS A 83 -9.05 -9.97 3.02
CA LYS A 83 -8.37 -8.67 3.12
C LYS A 83 -6.90 -8.84 3.55
N MET A 84 -6.63 -9.74 4.50
CA MET A 84 -5.27 -10.01 4.96
C MET A 84 -4.42 -10.70 3.88
N ALA A 85 -4.99 -11.64 3.12
CA ALA A 85 -4.32 -12.28 2.00
C ALA A 85 -3.97 -11.26 0.89
N LEU A 86 -4.90 -10.34 0.58
CA LEU A 86 -4.64 -9.25 -0.37
C LEU A 86 -3.53 -8.32 0.12
N LEU A 87 -3.51 -7.97 1.42
CA LEU A 87 -2.42 -7.18 2.00
C LEU A 87 -1.06 -7.88 1.86
N VAL A 88 -0.99 -9.18 2.20
CA VAL A 88 0.23 -9.97 2.06
C VAL A 88 0.69 -10.02 0.60
N LEU A 89 -0.24 -10.21 -0.34
CA LEU A 89 0.07 -10.20 -1.77
C LEU A 89 0.64 -8.85 -2.22
N VAL A 90 0.08 -7.73 -1.76
CA VAL A 90 0.62 -6.38 -2.02
C VAL A 90 2.07 -6.26 -1.52
N LEU A 91 2.36 -6.75 -0.31
CA LEU A 91 3.70 -6.70 0.28
C LEU A 91 4.70 -7.60 -0.46
N ILE A 92 4.28 -8.80 -0.87
CA ILE A 92 5.13 -9.69 -1.69
C ILE A 92 5.47 -9.04 -3.03
N LEU A 93 4.48 -8.44 -3.69
CA LEU A 93 4.68 -7.71 -4.94
C LEU A 93 5.56 -6.47 -4.75
N GLU A 94 5.48 -5.81 -3.58
CA GLU A 94 6.24 -4.59 -3.26
C GLU A 94 7.72 -4.84 -3.01
N ALA A 95 8.08 -6.03 -2.49
CA ALA A 95 9.45 -6.32 -2.08
C ALA A 95 10.47 -6.08 -3.21
N SER A 96 10.15 -6.50 -4.44
CA SER A 96 11.06 -6.34 -5.59
C SER A 96 11.22 -4.88 -6.04
N PRO A 97 10.14 -4.10 -6.31
CA PRO A 97 10.24 -2.67 -6.58
C PRO A 97 10.98 -1.90 -5.47
N MET A 98 10.65 -2.15 -4.20
CA MET A 98 11.20 -1.42 -3.07
C MET A 98 12.73 -1.56 -2.98
N ILE A 99 13.24 -2.79 -3.10
CA ILE A 99 14.70 -3.06 -3.09
C ILE A 99 15.37 -2.39 -4.29
N ALA A 100 14.81 -2.55 -5.49
CA ALA A 100 15.40 -2.02 -6.70
C ALA A 100 15.43 -0.48 -6.71
N LEU A 101 14.32 0.18 -6.38
CA LEU A 101 14.20 1.64 -6.34
C LEU A 101 15.04 2.26 -5.21
N GLY A 102 15.23 1.54 -4.09
CA GLY A 102 16.19 1.91 -3.06
C GLY A 102 17.63 1.89 -3.58
N GLY A 103 18.00 0.88 -4.35
CA GLY A 103 19.29 0.80 -5.04
C GLY A 103 19.46 1.91 -6.08
N TRP A 104 18.42 2.21 -6.86
CA TRP A 104 18.42 3.29 -7.84
C TRP A 104 18.68 4.64 -7.17
N ARG A 105 17.98 4.92 -6.06
CA ARG A 105 18.16 6.15 -5.28
C ARG A 105 19.61 6.32 -4.81
N THR A 106 20.25 5.24 -4.37
CA THR A 106 21.65 5.26 -3.94
C THR A 106 22.60 5.54 -5.11
N ARG A 107 22.43 4.87 -6.26
CA ARG A 107 23.26 5.09 -7.45
C ARG A 107 23.12 6.50 -8.01
N THR A 108 21.89 7.00 -8.13
CA THR A 108 21.63 8.37 -8.59
C THR A 108 22.32 9.41 -7.69
N ARG A 109 22.34 9.20 -6.37
CA ARG A 109 23.07 10.09 -5.43
C ARG A 109 24.59 10.07 -5.63
N ARG A 110 25.14 8.99 -6.18
CA ARG A 110 26.57 8.84 -6.52
C ARG A 110 26.92 9.33 -7.93
N GLY A 111 25.94 9.80 -8.70
CA GLY A 111 26.13 10.14 -10.10
C GLY A 111 26.31 8.93 -11.02
N GLU A 112 25.98 7.72 -10.53
CA GLU A 112 26.08 6.49 -11.30
C GLU A 112 24.82 6.27 -12.16
N PRO A 113 24.96 5.69 -13.37
CA PRO A 113 23.82 5.34 -14.20
C PRO A 113 22.96 4.26 -13.53
N VAL A 114 21.66 4.31 -13.79
CA VAL A 114 20.67 3.37 -13.27
C VAL A 114 20.19 2.45 -14.39
N ASP A 115 20.17 1.14 -14.16
CA ASP A 115 19.56 0.18 -15.09
C ASP A 115 18.03 0.22 -14.98
N THR A 116 17.38 0.78 -16.00
CA THR A 116 15.93 0.98 -16.06
C THR A 116 15.19 -0.14 -16.81
N ARG A 117 15.85 -1.25 -17.19
CA ARG A 117 15.22 -2.37 -17.93
C ARG A 117 13.96 -2.93 -17.25
N LEU A 118 13.92 -2.91 -15.92
CA LEU A 118 12.77 -3.41 -15.14
C LEU A 118 11.68 -2.36 -14.89
N ALA A 119 11.85 -1.12 -15.33
CA ALA A 119 10.91 -0.03 -15.09
C ALA A 119 9.47 -0.36 -15.48
N GLY A 120 9.26 -0.86 -16.71
CA GLY A 120 7.93 -1.23 -17.19
C GLY A 120 7.30 -2.38 -16.39
N ARG A 121 8.11 -3.30 -15.84
CA ARG A 121 7.61 -4.34 -14.92
C ARG A 121 7.16 -3.72 -13.60
N PHE A 122 7.94 -2.81 -13.03
CA PHE A 122 7.58 -2.13 -11.78
C PHE A 122 6.38 -1.20 -11.94
N ALA A 123 6.20 -0.59 -13.11
CA ALA A 123 4.98 0.16 -13.44
C ALA A 123 3.74 -0.74 -13.41
N ARG A 124 3.79 -1.90 -14.10
CA ARG A 124 2.69 -2.88 -14.07
C ARG A 124 2.41 -3.40 -12.67
N VAL A 125 3.45 -3.72 -11.90
CA VAL A 125 3.30 -4.13 -10.49
C VAL A 125 2.58 -3.02 -9.69
N SER A 126 2.94 -1.76 -9.89
CA SER A 126 2.30 -0.63 -9.22
C SER A 126 0.81 -0.50 -9.59
N TYR A 127 0.43 -0.69 -10.86
CA TYR A 127 -0.98 -0.73 -11.26
C TYR A 127 -1.73 -1.92 -10.64
N VAL A 128 -1.12 -3.11 -10.61
CA VAL A 128 -1.71 -4.29 -9.97
C VAL A 128 -1.93 -4.03 -8.47
N GLN A 129 -0.96 -3.42 -7.79
CA GLN A 129 -1.10 -3.04 -6.38
C GLN A 129 -2.22 -2.03 -6.15
N ALA A 130 -2.40 -1.05 -7.04
CA ALA A 130 -3.54 -0.13 -6.98
C ALA A 130 -4.87 -0.90 -7.03
N GLY A 131 -5.00 -1.86 -7.96
CA GLY A 131 -6.17 -2.73 -8.06
C GLY A 131 -6.39 -3.59 -6.80
N LEU A 132 -5.32 -4.18 -6.25
CA LEU A 132 -5.39 -4.96 -5.01
C LEU A 132 -5.85 -4.10 -3.82
N VAL A 133 -5.38 -2.87 -3.71
CA VAL A 133 -5.85 -1.92 -2.68
C VAL A 133 -7.34 -1.64 -2.84
N VAL A 134 -7.84 -1.44 -4.06
CA VAL A 134 -9.28 -1.27 -4.31
C VAL A 134 -10.06 -2.51 -3.86
N LEU A 135 -9.58 -3.72 -4.18
CA LEU A 135 -10.21 -4.96 -3.71
C LEU A 135 -10.20 -5.07 -2.17
N MET A 136 -9.13 -4.61 -1.50
CA MET A 136 -9.08 -4.54 -0.04
C MET A 136 -10.13 -3.59 0.54
N VAL A 137 -10.42 -2.47 -0.14
CA VAL A 137 -11.50 -1.55 0.25
C VAL A 137 -12.85 -2.25 0.12
N LEU A 138 -13.11 -2.95 -1.00
CA LEU A 138 -14.35 -3.71 -1.18
C LEU A 138 -14.53 -4.81 -0.11
N ALA A 139 -13.46 -5.53 0.23
CA ALA A 139 -13.48 -6.50 1.32
C ALA A 139 -13.79 -5.82 2.67
N ALA A 140 -13.19 -4.66 2.94
CA ALA A 140 -13.43 -3.91 4.17
C ALA A 140 -14.90 -3.42 4.28
N THR A 141 -15.49 -2.94 3.19
CA THR A 141 -16.90 -2.49 3.19
C THR A 141 -17.87 -3.65 3.31
N ALA A 142 -17.60 -4.79 2.66
CA ALA A 142 -18.39 -6.01 2.80
C ALA A 142 -18.39 -6.52 4.26
N MET A 143 -17.21 -6.58 4.88
CA MET A 143 -17.07 -6.97 6.30
C MET A 143 -17.82 -6.01 7.25
N ALA A 144 -17.81 -4.70 6.95
CA ALA A 144 -18.56 -3.70 7.74
C ALA A 144 -20.08 -3.91 7.67
N ARG A 145 -20.58 -4.51 6.58
CA ARG A 145 -22.00 -4.88 6.40
C ARG A 145 -22.35 -6.27 6.93
N GLY A 146 -21.39 -6.98 7.54
CA GLY A 146 -21.62 -8.29 8.18
C GLY A 146 -21.40 -9.50 7.27
N TYR A 147 -20.92 -9.32 6.03
CA TYR A 147 -20.55 -10.44 5.18
C TYR A 147 -19.32 -11.18 5.75
N GLY A 148 -19.28 -12.51 5.57
CA GLY A 148 -18.12 -13.33 5.88
C GLY A 148 -18.05 -13.89 7.30
N VAL A 149 -18.99 -13.57 8.18
CA VAL A 149 -19.09 -14.21 9.51
C VAL A 149 -19.58 -15.65 9.31
N SER A 150 -18.75 -16.64 9.66
CA SER A 150 -19.23 -18.02 9.79
C SER A 150 -20.26 -18.08 10.92
N ARG A 151 -21.44 -18.63 10.63
CA ARG A 151 -22.48 -18.87 11.64
C ARG A 151 -22.02 -19.87 12.68
#